data_AF-A0A3E2MML2-F1
#
_entry.id   AF-A0A3E2MML2-F1
#
_cell.length_a   1.000
_cell.length_b   1.000
_cell.length_c   1.000
_cell.angle_alpha   90.00
_cell.angle_beta   90.00
_cell.angle_gamma   90.00
#
_symmetry.space_group_name_H-M   'P 1'
#
loop_
_entity.id
_entity.type
_entity.pdbx_description
1 polymer ?
#
loop_
_entity_poly.entity_id
_entity_poly.type
_entity_poly.pdbx_seq_one_letter_code
_entity_poly.pdbx_strand_id
1 'polypeptide(L)'
;MHGRAPVAGPTARREIDPNYPHACHCWGVTSHPRDRDLEADLSEQLQFLASSGRAFDKGDLPESKRIALVIRVLVHDTAMSHSLLAQLGIKDSLAWADSAPVIDNDPNIVGRSPGLTSMGLGADGIAFSARHVDSIERSNTTRYVSFSDWWERPVILDSNDAEFSRKELVLALANKDGGAHLDRLNEKTHALVHGNSAGLVRIDTAGGTSEPIPTPIYASVRTVAEELLLTLRRSGRAVPNSPPVNPLKGMIDSFTAADYTGKPLVLDKSRDDVSHVSFKFETLPSVTFEIARVRLPQSELGFDGSFPTGWLDLVGVRDASGDIVHQSGMAGPTEGSTPPNALATGTIPTAAGPPVTFTFDNFPQAEFAAIRWQQKRETMSPWGREVREAGWIDLYVTLNSATWQMAGFLGPTA
;
A
#
# COMPACT_ATOMS: atom_id res chain seq x y z
N MET A 1 36.87 -5.40 -84.94
CA MET A 1 37.88 -4.45 -84.45
C MET A 1 38.19 -4.79 -83.00
N HIS A 2 39.48 -5.03 -82.72
CA HIS A 2 40.23 -5.09 -81.44
C HIS A 2 39.51 -5.59 -80.16
N GLY A 3 39.98 -6.57 -79.37
CA GLY A 3 41.28 -7.24 -79.26
C GLY A 3 41.78 -7.25 -77.80
N ARG A 4 42.08 -8.46 -77.29
CA ARG A 4 42.95 -8.83 -76.13
C ARG A 4 42.43 -8.81 -74.68
N ALA A 5 42.62 -9.97 -74.01
CA ALA A 5 42.74 -10.20 -72.56
C ALA A 5 44.21 -9.97 -72.09
N PRO A 6 44.66 -10.40 -70.89
CA PRO A 6 44.32 -10.08 -69.48
C PRO A 6 45.55 -9.52 -68.71
N VAL A 7 45.42 -8.97 -67.48
CA VAL A 7 46.59 -8.71 -66.59
C VAL A 7 46.25 -8.86 -65.10
N ALA A 8 47.06 -9.66 -64.39
CA ALA A 8 47.10 -9.80 -62.94
C ALA A 8 48.03 -8.74 -62.30
N GLY A 9 47.71 -8.28 -61.09
CA GLY A 9 48.51 -7.38 -60.25
C GLY A 9 48.74 -7.93 -58.84
N PRO A 10 49.76 -7.45 -58.09
CA PRO A 10 50.70 -8.34 -57.40
C PRO A 10 50.38 -8.63 -55.92
N THR A 11 50.81 -9.82 -55.49
CA THR A 11 51.12 -10.18 -54.11
C THR A 11 52.25 -9.30 -53.56
N ALA A 12 51.99 -8.53 -52.50
CA ALA A 12 53.02 -7.93 -51.66
C ALA A 12 52.93 -8.54 -50.26
N ARG A 13 53.91 -9.40 -49.92
CA ARG A 13 54.17 -9.86 -48.55
C ARG A 13 54.60 -8.64 -47.73
N ARG A 14 53.98 -8.41 -46.57
CA ARG A 14 54.55 -7.51 -45.57
C ARG A 14 55.71 -8.24 -44.89
N GLU A 15 56.92 -7.72 -45.08
CA GLU A 15 58.07 -8.04 -44.23
C GLU A 15 57.78 -7.60 -42.80
N ILE A 16 58.06 -8.48 -41.83
CA ILE A 16 58.02 -8.20 -40.40
C ILE A 16 59.42 -7.71 -40.02
N ASP A 17 59.52 -6.46 -39.58
CA ASP A 17 60.73 -5.90 -38.99
C ASP A 17 60.93 -6.49 -37.58
N PRO A 18 62.07 -7.15 -37.27
CA PRO A 18 62.30 -7.84 -36.00
C PRO A 18 62.81 -6.94 -34.86
N ASN A 19 62.83 -5.60 -35.00
CA ASN A 19 63.46 -4.70 -34.02
C ASN A 19 62.51 -3.75 -33.26
N TYR A 20 61.40 -4.26 -32.71
CA TYR A 20 60.65 -3.54 -31.66
C TYR A 20 60.55 -4.35 -30.36
N PRO A 21 61.08 -3.84 -29.23
CA PRO A 21 61.05 -4.55 -27.96
C PRO A 21 59.64 -4.58 -27.38
N HIS A 22 59.25 -5.76 -26.89
CA HIS A 22 57.99 -6.03 -26.20
C HIS A 22 57.88 -5.21 -24.90
N ALA A 23 57.22 -4.06 -24.97
CA ALA A 23 56.66 -3.41 -23.79
C ALA A 23 55.24 -3.94 -23.59
N CYS A 24 55.04 -4.75 -22.54
CA CYS A 24 53.72 -5.08 -22.01
C CYS A 24 53.08 -3.80 -21.47
N HIS A 25 52.39 -3.07 -22.34
CA HIS A 25 51.41 -2.10 -21.89
C HIS A 25 50.17 -2.86 -21.44
N CYS A 26 49.89 -2.80 -20.13
CA CYS A 26 48.55 -3.00 -19.61
C CYS A 26 47.65 -1.98 -20.32
N TRP A 27 46.89 -2.43 -21.31
CA TRP A 27 45.83 -1.64 -21.91
C TRP A 27 44.78 -1.44 -20.83
N GLY A 28 44.87 -0.30 -20.12
CA GLY A 28 43.69 0.28 -19.52
C GLY A 28 42.66 0.39 -20.63
N VAL A 29 41.50 -0.24 -20.42
CA VAL A 29 40.36 -0.11 -21.32
C VAL A 29 40.03 1.38 -21.37
N THR A 30 40.51 2.06 -22.42
CA THR A 30 40.12 3.43 -22.68
C THR A 30 38.69 3.36 -23.19
N SER A 31 37.72 3.67 -22.32
CA SER A 31 36.33 3.86 -22.71
C SER A 31 36.26 4.80 -23.91
N HIS A 32 35.68 4.33 -25.01
CA HIS A 32 35.47 5.12 -26.21
C HIS A 32 34.62 6.36 -25.85
N PRO A 33 34.77 7.53 -26.51
CA PRO A 33 33.92 8.71 -26.27
C PRO A 33 32.41 8.52 -26.50
N ARG A 34 31.98 7.30 -26.86
CA ARG A 34 30.58 6.88 -27.08
C ARG A 34 30.19 5.73 -26.16
N ASP A 35 31.12 5.22 -25.35
CA ASP A 35 30.80 4.22 -24.35
C ASP A 35 29.99 4.92 -23.27
N ARG A 36 28.79 4.40 -23.06
CA ARG A 36 27.84 4.95 -22.12
C ARG A 36 28.41 4.77 -20.70
N ASP A 37 28.55 5.85 -19.95
CA ASP A 37 28.97 5.77 -18.55
C ASP A 37 27.78 5.28 -17.70
N LEU A 38 27.65 3.96 -17.59
CA LEU A 38 26.54 3.29 -16.91
C LEU A 38 26.47 3.64 -15.42
N GLU A 39 27.59 4.01 -14.80
CA GLU A 39 27.61 4.46 -13.41
C GLU A 39 27.07 5.89 -13.29
N ALA A 40 27.44 6.77 -14.23
CA ALA A 40 26.82 8.09 -14.32
C ALA A 40 25.32 8.02 -14.61
N ASP A 41 24.89 7.13 -15.52
CA ASP A 41 23.47 6.87 -15.76
C ASP A 41 22.76 6.38 -14.49
N LEU A 42 23.38 5.46 -13.74
CA LEU A 42 22.79 4.93 -12.52
C LEU A 42 22.60 6.06 -11.51
N SER A 43 23.64 6.88 -11.30
CA SER A 43 23.56 8.05 -10.44
C SER A 43 22.43 9.00 -10.87
N GLU A 44 22.28 9.27 -12.17
CA GLU A 44 21.20 10.10 -12.70
C GLU A 44 19.81 9.49 -12.43
N GLN A 45 19.62 8.21 -12.72
CA GLN A 45 18.35 7.51 -12.45
C GLN A 45 18.00 7.53 -10.96
N LEU A 46 18.98 7.34 -10.08
CA LEU A 46 18.77 7.43 -8.63
C LEU A 46 18.38 8.85 -8.19
N GLN A 47 18.92 9.89 -8.81
CA GLN A 47 18.52 11.28 -8.55
C GLN A 47 17.09 11.56 -9.01
N PHE A 48 16.65 11.00 -10.15
CA PHE A 48 15.26 11.07 -10.58
C PHE A 48 14.34 10.35 -9.58
N LEU A 49 14.71 9.13 -9.17
CA LEU A 49 13.96 8.35 -8.19
C LEU A 49 13.78 9.13 -6.88
N ALA A 50 14.85 9.75 -6.37
CA ALA A 50 14.82 10.53 -5.14
C ALA A 50 14.05 11.86 -5.26
N SER A 51 14.06 12.48 -6.43
CA SER A 51 13.32 13.73 -6.67
C SER A 51 11.82 13.47 -6.76
N SER A 52 11.42 12.46 -7.53
CA SER A 52 10.02 12.03 -7.60
C SER A 52 9.52 11.44 -6.28
N GLY A 53 10.36 10.70 -5.55
CA GLY A 53 10.05 10.22 -4.20
C GLY A 53 9.72 11.36 -3.25
N ARG A 54 10.55 12.42 -3.21
CA ARG A 54 10.28 13.61 -2.38
C ARG A 54 9.01 14.37 -2.76
N ALA A 55 8.64 14.37 -4.04
CA ALA A 55 7.40 15.00 -4.50
C ALA A 55 6.17 14.14 -4.12
N PHE A 56 6.27 12.83 -4.31
CA PHE A 56 5.28 11.86 -3.84
C PHE A 56 5.03 12.00 -2.32
N ASP A 57 6.10 12.03 -1.53
CA ASP A 57 6.05 12.12 -0.07
C ASP A 57 5.43 13.45 0.42
N LYS A 58 5.32 14.47 -0.46
CA LYS A 58 4.62 15.74 -0.22
C LYS A 58 3.14 15.73 -0.66
N GLY A 59 2.65 14.61 -1.16
CA GLY A 59 1.27 14.43 -1.61
C GLY A 59 1.07 14.40 -3.13
N ASP A 60 2.13 14.53 -3.94
CA ASP A 60 2.02 14.43 -5.41
C ASP A 60 1.99 12.96 -5.86
N LEU A 61 0.87 12.28 -5.58
CA LEU A 61 0.70 10.85 -5.87
C LEU A 61 0.97 10.44 -7.33
N PRO A 62 0.64 11.25 -8.36
CA PRO A 62 1.02 10.98 -9.75
C PRO A 62 2.51 10.71 -9.98
N GLU A 63 3.40 11.23 -9.13
CA GLU A 63 4.86 10.98 -9.24
C GLU A 63 5.22 9.49 -9.10
N SER A 64 4.33 8.67 -8.52
CA SER A 64 4.44 7.20 -8.55
C SER A 64 4.63 6.63 -9.95
N LYS A 65 4.10 7.27 -11.00
CA LYS A 65 4.28 6.87 -12.40
C LYS A 65 5.70 7.14 -12.90
N ARG A 66 6.30 8.26 -12.51
CA ARG A 66 7.72 8.58 -12.80
C ARG A 66 8.65 7.65 -12.03
N ILE A 67 8.32 7.36 -10.77
CA ILE A 67 9.02 6.36 -9.94
C ILE A 67 8.99 4.99 -10.65
N ALA A 68 7.81 4.53 -11.09
CA ALA A 68 7.66 3.27 -11.81
C ALA A 68 8.52 3.19 -13.08
N LEU A 69 8.55 4.28 -13.86
CA LEU A 69 9.36 4.35 -15.08
C LEU A 69 10.85 4.18 -14.78
N VAL A 70 11.35 4.87 -13.75
CA VAL A 70 12.76 4.75 -13.33
C VAL A 70 13.06 3.33 -12.84
N ILE A 71 12.20 2.72 -12.01
CA ILE A 71 12.37 1.33 -11.59
C ILE A 71 12.44 0.40 -12.81
N ARG A 72 11.54 0.57 -13.79
CA ARG A 72 11.54 -0.22 -15.03
C ARG A 72 12.87 -0.12 -15.77
N VAL A 73 13.42 1.09 -15.92
CA VAL A 73 14.74 1.31 -16.55
C VAL A 73 15.86 0.61 -15.77
N LEU A 74 15.80 0.64 -14.44
CA LEU A 74 16.83 0.06 -13.59
C LEU A 74 16.82 -1.47 -13.58
N VAL A 75 15.64 -2.11 -13.61
CA VAL A 75 15.54 -3.55 -13.29
C VAL A 75 14.83 -4.43 -14.32
N HIS A 76 13.98 -3.85 -15.17
CA HIS A 76 13.14 -4.62 -16.09
C HIS A 76 13.80 -4.83 -17.45
N ASP A 77 14.07 -6.09 -17.79
CA ASP A 77 14.50 -6.47 -19.13
C ASP A 77 13.31 -6.80 -20.02
N THR A 78 13.49 -6.57 -21.31
CA THR A 78 12.60 -7.04 -22.38
C THR A 78 13.43 -7.78 -23.43
N ALA A 79 12.78 -8.42 -24.41
CA ALA A 79 13.50 -9.07 -25.52
C ALA A 79 14.38 -8.10 -26.33
N MET A 80 14.08 -6.79 -26.29
CA MET A 80 14.72 -5.76 -27.12
C MET A 80 15.53 -4.74 -26.32
N SER A 81 15.55 -4.83 -24.98
CA SER A 81 16.20 -3.85 -24.12
C SER A 81 16.59 -4.48 -22.79
N HIS A 82 17.82 -4.22 -22.36
CA HIS A 82 18.35 -4.64 -21.06
C HIS A 82 18.28 -3.48 -20.07
N SER A 83 17.87 -3.79 -18.85
CA SER A 83 17.86 -2.87 -17.72
C SER A 83 19.28 -2.42 -17.33
N LEU A 84 19.39 -1.25 -16.72
CA LEU A 84 20.68 -0.66 -16.37
C LEU A 84 21.48 -1.55 -15.40
N LEU A 85 20.83 -2.15 -14.40
CA LEU A 85 21.52 -3.05 -13.45
C LEU A 85 21.96 -4.37 -14.10
N ALA A 86 21.26 -4.83 -15.16
CA ALA A 86 21.70 -5.97 -15.95
C ALA A 86 22.92 -5.62 -16.81
N GLN A 87 22.93 -4.43 -17.43
CA GLN A 87 24.08 -3.93 -18.20
C GLN A 87 25.32 -3.72 -17.32
N LEU A 88 25.13 -3.33 -16.05
CA LEU A 88 26.18 -3.26 -15.03
C LEU A 88 26.62 -4.63 -14.50
N GLY A 89 25.94 -5.72 -14.87
CA GLY A 89 26.27 -7.09 -14.44
C GLY A 89 26.05 -7.38 -12.96
N ILE A 90 25.26 -6.55 -12.26
CA ILE A 90 25.05 -6.67 -10.80
C ILE A 90 23.66 -7.17 -10.41
N LYS A 91 22.66 -7.07 -11.31
CA LYS A 91 21.26 -7.32 -10.95
C LYS A 91 21.02 -8.65 -10.22
N ASP A 92 21.58 -9.73 -10.74
CA ASP A 92 21.37 -11.09 -10.23
C ASP A 92 22.34 -11.46 -9.09
N SER A 93 23.36 -10.65 -8.82
CA SER A 93 24.29 -10.86 -7.69
C SER A 93 23.88 -10.13 -6.41
N LEU A 94 22.89 -9.23 -6.51
CA LEU A 94 22.34 -8.50 -5.37
C LEU A 94 21.39 -9.39 -4.56
N ALA A 95 21.42 -9.22 -3.24
CA ALA A 95 20.42 -9.75 -2.32
C ALA A 95 19.33 -8.69 -2.11
N TRP A 96 18.18 -8.86 -2.75
CA TRP A 96 17.13 -7.86 -2.87
C TRP A 96 16.29 -7.78 -1.59
N ALA A 97 16.13 -6.56 -1.06
CA ALA A 97 15.28 -6.31 0.09
C ALA A 97 13.81 -6.57 -0.25
N ASP A 98 13.22 -7.56 0.40
CA ASP A 98 11.82 -7.94 0.29
C ASP A 98 11.12 -7.62 1.60
N SER A 99 10.39 -6.50 1.61
CA SER A 99 9.61 -6.04 2.75
C SER A 99 8.19 -6.60 2.78
N ALA A 100 7.74 -7.27 1.72
CA ALA A 100 6.36 -7.76 1.64
C ALA A 100 6.16 -8.98 2.56
N PRO A 101 5.09 -9.03 3.35
CA PRO A 101 4.76 -10.20 4.16
C PRO A 101 4.44 -11.42 3.27
N VAL A 102 4.26 -12.57 3.91
CA VAL A 102 3.65 -13.73 3.25
C VAL A 102 2.16 -13.42 3.04
N ILE A 103 1.63 -13.76 1.86
CA ILE A 103 0.18 -13.62 1.61
C ILE A 103 -0.56 -14.63 2.48
N ASP A 104 -1.49 -14.15 3.30
CA ASP A 104 -2.40 -15.02 4.03
C ASP A 104 -3.58 -15.37 3.11
N ASN A 105 -3.81 -16.66 2.91
CA ASN A 105 -4.88 -17.15 2.05
C ASN A 105 -6.16 -17.50 2.84
N ASP A 106 -6.20 -17.23 4.15
CA ASP A 106 -7.42 -17.43 4.94
C ASP A 106 -8.54 -16.51 4.42
N PRO A 107 -9.66 -17.08 3.95
CA PRO A 107 -10.71 -16.30 3.37
C PRO A 107 -11.41 -15.35 4.34
N ASN A 108 -11.23 -15.54 5.64
CA ASN A 108 -11.91 -14.80 6.70
C ASN A 108 -11.13 -13.54 7.15
N ILE A 109 -9.92 -13.30 6.64
CA ILE A 109 -9.13 -12.12 6.97
C ILE A 109 -9.49 -10.97 6.00
N VAL A 110 -10.02 -9.86 6.52
CA VAL A 110 -10.24 -8.64 5.72
C VAL A 110 -8.89 -7.98 5.49
N GLY A 111 -8.51 -7.78 4.22
CA GLY A 111 -7.17 -7.30 3.86
C GLY A 111 -6.10 -8.40 3.86
N ARG A 112 -6.42 -9.57 3.27
CA ARG A 112 -5.61 -10.81 3.17
C ARG A 112 -4.13 -10.61 2.80
N SER A 113 -3.82 -9.56 2.05
CA SER A 113 -2.46 -9.00 2.01
C SER A 113 -2.55 -7.51 1.65
N PRO A 114 -2.29 -6.59 2.59
CA PRO A 114 -2.28 -5.17 2.25
C PRO A 114 -0.95 -4.76 1.54
N GLY A 115 -0.11 -5.74 1.20
CA GLY A 115 1.06 -5.65 0.33
C GLY A 115 2.24 -4.84 0.85
N LEU A 116 2.78 -3.99 -0.03
CA LEU A 116 3.99 -3.18 0.16
C LEU A 116 3.72 -1.84 0.86
N THR A 117 2.63 -1.71 1.61
CA THR A 117 2.21 -0.43 2.19
C THR A 117 2.15 -0.52 3.70
N SER A 118 1.93 0.60 4.37
CA SER A 118 1.44 0.68 5.75
C SER A 118 0.14 1.48 5.74
N MET A 119 -0.81 1.21 6.64
CA MET A 119 -2.03 2.02 6.74
C MET A 119 -1.97 2.95 7.95
N GLY A 120 -2.39 4.19 7.80
CA GLY A 120 -2.39 5.13 8.91
C GLY A 120 -3.32 6.30 8.71
N LEU A 121 -3.49 7.12 9.74
CA LEU A 121 -4.31 8.31 9.67
C LEU A 121 -3.56 9.44 8.94
N GLY A 122 -3.96 9.75 7.71
CA GLY A 122 -3.52 10.92 6.95
C GLY A 122 -4.32 12.17 7.31
N ALA A 123 -3.96 13.31 6.69
CA ALA A 123 -4.66 14.59 6.88
C ALA A 123 -6.17 14.52 6.55
N ASP A 124 -6.54 13.63 5.63
CA ASP A 124 -7.91 13.42 5.13
C ASP A 124 -8.47 12.02 5.51
N GLY A 125 -7.94 11.37 6.56
CA GLY A 125 -8.39 10.05 7.01
C GLY A 125 -7.46 8.88 6.64
N ILE A 126 -7.94 7.63 6.73
CA ILE A 126 -7.12 6.41 6.59
C ILE A 126 -6.45 6.34 5.21
N ALA A 127 -5.13 6.28 5.14
CA ALA A 127 -4.38 6.25 3.89
C ALA A 127 -3.36 5.12 3.85
N PHE A 128 -3.12 4.58 2.66
CA PHE A 128 -1.90 3.82 2.41
C PHE A 128 -0.71 4.77 2.34
N SER A 129 0.32 4.43 3.09
CA SER A 129 1.61 5.11 3.11
C SER A 129 2.69 4.14 2.65
N ALA A 130 3.73 4.68 2.01
CA ALA A 130 4.87 3.88 1.62
C ALA A 130 5.75 3.53 2.84
N ARG A 131 6.48 2.42 2.73
CA ARG A 131 7.51 2.05 3.71
C ARG A 131 8.85 2.59 3.22
N HIS A 132 9.55 3.32 4.08
CA HIS A 132 10.84 3.92 3.76
C HIS A 132 12.01 3.02 4.16
N VAL A 133 13.18 3.22 3.55
CA VAL A 133 14.42 2.43 3.74
C VAL A 133 14.68 2.15 5.22
N ASP A 134 14.62 3.17 6.10
CA ASP A 134 14.93 2.98 7.52
C ASP A 134 13.90 2.10 8.25
N SER A 135 12.64 2.11 7.82
CA SER A 135 11.58 1.23 8.37
C SER A 135 11.73 -0.19 7.85
N ILE A 136 12.00 -0.34 6.55
CA ILE A 136 12.27 -1.65 5.93
C ILE A 136 13.49 -2.30 6.56
N GLU A 137 14.60 -1.57 6.71
CA GLU A 137 15.86 -2.08 7.24
C GLU A 137 15.78 -2.49 8.72
N ARG A 138 14.96 -1.79 9.52
CA ARG A 138 14.75 -2.10 10.94
C ARG A 138 13.73 -3.21 11.18
N SER A 139 12.92 -3.56 10.18
CA SER A 139 11.90 -4.59 10.34
C SER A 139 12.53 -5.98 10.41
N ASN A 140 12.12 -6.76 11.41
CA ASN A 140 12.54 -8.16 11.57
C ASN A 140 11.96 -9.09 10.50
N THR A 141 11.04 -8.60 9.67
CA THR A 141 10.28 -9.40 8.69
C THR A 141 10.80 -9.19 7.26
N THR A 142 11.68 -8.21 7.08
CA THR A 142 12.38 -7.96 5.83
C THR A 142 13.30 -9.14 5.51
N ARG A 143 13.10 -9.72 4.33
CA ARG A 143 13.92 -10.80 3.79
C ARG A 143 14.88 -10.24 2.74
N TYR A 144 15.94 -10.99 2.45
CA TYR A 144 16.86 -10.70 1.36
C TYR A 144 16.85 -11.88 0.40
N VAL A 145 16.31 -11.67 -0.79
CA VAL A 145 15.93 -12.74 -1.73
C VAL A 145 16.60 -12.55 -3.10
N SER A 146 16.45 -13.53 -4.00
CA SER A 146 16.92 -13.40 -5.38
C SER A 146 16.14 -12.32 -6.14
N PHE A 147 16.69 -11.79 -7.25
CA PHE A 147 15.97 -10.83 -8.08
C PHE A 147 14.63 -11.39 -8.57
N SER A 148 14.60 -12.65 -9.00
CA SER A 148 13.38 -13.31 -9.49
C SER A 148 12.32 -13.39 -8.41
N ASP A 149 12.68 -13.80 -7.19
CA ASP A 149 11.75 -13.86 -6.05
C ASP A 149 11.25 -12.47 -5.67
N TRP A 150 12.13 -11.46 -5.63
CA TRP A 150 11.73 -10.09 -5.32
C TRP A 150 10.76 -9.55 -6.38
N TRP A 151 11.06 -9.75 -7.65
CA TRP A 151 10.37 -9.12 -8.76
C TRP A 151 9.04 -9.79 -9.13
N GLU A 152 8.99 -11.12 -9.10
CA GLU A 152 7.88 -11.91 -9.66
C GLU A 152 6.94 -12.50 -8.60
N ARG A 153 7.37 -12.63 -7.34
CA ARG A 153 6.52 -13.16 -6.28
C ARG A 153 5.30 -12.26 -6.07
N PRO A 154 4.09 -12.84 -5.91
CA PRO A 154 2.92 -12.13 -5.44
C PRO A 154 3.17 -11.38 -4.12
N VAL A 155 2.77 -10.12 -4.08
CA VAL A 155 2.86 -9.25 -2.89
C VAL A 155 1.52 -8.69 -2.46
N ILE A 156 0.56 -8.53 -3.37
CA ILE A 156 -0.81 -8.12 -3.04
C ILE A 156 -1.76 -9.25 -3.46
N LEU A 157 -2.72 -9.55 -2.60
CA LEU A 157 -3.91 -10.34 -2.90
C LEU A 157 -5.12 -9.42 -2.70
N ASP A 158 -5.84 -9.15 -3.78
CA ASP A 158 -7.00 -8.25 -3.74
C ASP A 158 -8.30 -9.00 -3.32
N SER A 159 -9.40 -8.27 -3.17
CA SER A 159 -10.69 -8.83 -2.75
C SER A 159 -11.36 -9.72 -3.81
N ASN A 160 -10.84 -9.73 -5.04
CA ASN A 160 -11.30 -10.56 -6.14
C ASN A 160 -10.42 -11.83 -6.28
N ASP A 161 -9.61 -12.14 -5.27
CA ASP A 161 -8.61 -13.21 -5.26
C ASP A 161 -7.55 -13.05 -6.39
N ALA A 162 -7.32 -11.82 -6.87
CA ALA A 162 -6.29 -11.54 -7.85
C ALA A 162 -4.96 -11.19 -7.15
N GLU A 163 -3.91 -11.91 -7.57
CA GLU A 163 -2.55 -11.67 -7.11
C GLU A 163 -1.80 -10.67 -8.00
N PHE A 164 -0.97 -9.84 -7.36
CA PHE A 164 -0.10 -8.88 -8.03
C PHE A 164 1.33 -8.94 -7.49
N SER A 165 2.28 -9.05 -8.40
CA SER A 165 3.72 -8.96 -8.15
C SER A 165 4.25 -7.53 -8.27
N ARG A 166 5.46 -7.27 -7.77
CA ARG A 166 6.16 -5.97 -7.97
C ARG A 166 6.27 -5.59 -9.43
N LYS A 167 6.59 -6.59 -10.27
CA LYS A 167 6.62 -6.48 -11.73
C LYS A 167 5.32 -5.94 -12.29
N GLU A 168 4.20 -6.54 -11.91
CA GLU A 168 2.89 -6.11 -12.42
C GLU A 168 2.51 -4.71 -11.95
N LEU A 169 2.77 -4.36 -10.69
CA LEU A 169 2.48 -3.03 -10.15
C LEU A 169 3.31 -1.94 -10.87
N VAL A 170 4.61 -2.17 -11.03
CA VAL A 170 5.49 -1.23 -11.73
C VAL A 170 5.10 -1.11 -13.20
N LEU A 171 4.86 -2.22 -13.90
CA LEU A 171 4.49 -2.17 -15.31
C LEU A 171 3.10 -1.58 -15.54
N ALA A 172 2.16 -1.74 -14.61
CA ALA A 172 0.85 -1.10 -14.68
C ALA A 172 0.99 0.43 -14.69
N LEU A 173 1.74 1.01 -13.75
CA LEU A 173 1.94 2.45 -13.68
C LEU A 173 2.86 3.00 -14.78
N ALA A 174 3.91 2.26 -15.14
CA ALA A 174 4.88 2.69 -16.14
C ALA A 174 4.33 2.65 -17.58
N ASN A 175 3.42 1.71 -17.89
CA ASN A 175 3.00 1.44 -19.27
C ASN A 175 1.53 1.73 -19.58
N LYS A 176 0.63 1.86 -18.59
CA LYS A 176 -0.82 1.73 -18.87
C LYS A 176 -1.72 2.77 -18.20
N ASP A 177 -1.29 3.41 -17.11
CA ASP A 177 -2.06 4.46 -16.43
C ASP A 177 -1.45 5.87 -16.65
N GLY A 178 -0.95 6.18 -17.85
CA GLY A 178 -0.53 7.56 -18.21
C GLY A 178 0.98 7.81 -18.32
N GLY A 179 1.80 6.77 -18.44
CA GLY A 179 3.18 6.87 -18.93
C GLY A 179 3.30 6.35 -20.36
N ALA A 180 3.92 7.13 -21.25
CA ALA A 180 4.38 6.89 -22.66
C ALA A 180 3.46 6.13 -23.66
N HIS A 181 2.66 5.15 -23.25
CA HIS A 181 1.69 4.40 -24.03
C HIS A 181 0.36 4.32 -23.24
N LEU A 182 -0.75 4.74 -23.84
CA LEU A 182 -2.09 4.62 -23.24
C LEU A 182 -2.71 3.27 -23.61
N ASP A 183 -2.03 2.17 -23.27
CA ASP A 183 -2.56 0.83 -23.53
C ASP A 183 -3.63 0.45 -22.49
N ARG A 184 -4.66 -0.29 -22.93
CA ARG A 184 -5.72 -0.79 -22.03
C ARG A 184 -5.11 -1.65 -20.90
N LEU A 185 -5.40 -1.28 -19.66
CA LEU A 185 -5.18 -2.14 -18.49
C LEU A 185 -5.91 -3.47 -18.68
N ASN A 186 -5.32 -4.58 -18.21
CA ASN A 186 -6.08 -5.83 -18.12
C ASN A 186 -7.13 -5.70 -17.01
N GLU A 187 -8.13 -6.56 -17.01
CA GLU A 187 -9.30 -6.44 -16.12
C GLU A 187 -8.92 -6.40 -14.64
N LYS A 188 -8.02 -7.29 -14.19
CA LYS A 188 -7.56 -7.31 -12.79
C LYS A 188 -6.82 -6.04 -12.39
N THR A 189 -5.92 -5.52 -13.24
CA THR A 189 -5.17 -4.30 -12.93
C THR A 189 -6.07 -3.08 -12.98
N HIS A 190 -7.04 -3.03 -13.89
CA HIS A 190 -8.04 -1.96 -13.91
C HIS A 190 -8.87 -1.96 -12.62
N ALA A 191 -9.26 -3.14 -12.12
CA ALA A 191 -9.97 -3.27 -10.85
C ALA A 191 -9.14 -2.78 -9.65
N LEU A 192 -7.83 -3.05 -9.63
CA LEU A 192 -6.93 -2.59 -8.56
C LEU A 192 -6.69 -1.08 -8.60
N VAL A 193 -6.50 -0.50 -9.80
CA VAL A 193 -6.15 0.92 -9.96
C VAL A 193 -7.38 1.83 -9.86
N HIS A 194 -8.50 1.42 -10.48
CA HIS A 194 -9.69 2.27 -10.63
C HIS A 194 -10.96 1.70 -9.98
N GLY A 195 -10.99 0.40 -9.67
CA GLY A 195 -12.18 -0.29 -9.15
C GLY A 195 -12.19 -0.55 -7.64
N ASN A 196 -11.17 -0.07 -6.91
CA ASN A 196 -10.99 -0.34 -5.48
C ASN A 196 -11.03 -1.84 -5.11
N SER A 197 -10.46 -2.71 -5.94
CA SER A 197 -10.43 -4.15 -5.62
C SER A 197 -9.54 -4.48 -4.41
N ALA A 198 -8.80 -3.52 -3.86
CA ALA A 198 -8.18 -3.65 -2.54
C ALA A 198 -9.24 -3.75 -1.40
N GLY A 199 -10.50 -3.40 -1.67
CA GLY A 199 -11.63 -3.63 -0.77
C GLY A 199 -11.72 -2.69 0.43
N LEU A 200 -10.89 -1.63 0.47
CA LEU A 200 -10.81 -0.72 1.60
C LEU A 200 -11.51 0.60 1.27
N VAL A 201 -12.28 1.11 2.24
CA VAL A 201 -12.98 2.39 2.13
C VAL A 201 -12.61 3.27 3.32
N ARG A 202 -12.31 4.54 3.05
CA ARG A 202 -12.32 5.61 4.04
C ARG A 202 -13.77 5.85 4.42
N ILE A 203 -14.03 5.82 5.71
CA ILE A 203 -15.26 6.37 6.21
C ILE A 203 -14.98 7.86 6.36
N ASP A 204 -15.62 8.65 5.50
CA ASP A 204 -15.65 10.08 5.69
C ASP A 204 -16.34 10.31 7.02
N THR A 205 -15.54 10.64 8.04
CA THR A 205 -16.12 11.09 9.29
C THR A 205 -17.06 12.24 9.01
N ALA A 206 -16.88 12.98 7.87
CA ALA A 206 -17.61 14.14 7.38
C ALA A 206 -19.08 13.92 6.90
N GLY A 207 -19.64 12.70 7.01
CA GLY A 207 -21.05 12.41 6.63
C GLY A 207 -21.27 12.41 5.14
N GLY A 208 -20.18 12.57 4.39
CA GLY A 208 -20.07 12.10 3.04
C GLY A 208 -20.16 10.57 2.98
N THR A 209 -20.34 10.12 1.75
CA THR A 209 -20.29 8.72 1.35
C THR A 209 -18.96 8.08 1.74
N SER A 210 -18.94 6.77 1.99
CA SER A 210 -17.68 6.08 2.26
C SER A 210 -16.88 6.09 0.96
N GLU A 211 -15.74 6.76 0.96
CA GLU A 211 -14.91 6.90 -0.23
C GLU A 211 -13.92 5.74 -0.31
N PRO A 212 -13.71 5.10 -1.46
CA PRO A 212 -12.59 4.20 -1.66
C PRO A 212 -11.29 4.78 -1.13
N ILE A 213 -10.52 4.00 -0.35
CA ILE A 213 -9.14 4.41 -0.07
C ILE A 213 -8.42 4.46 -1.43
N PRO A 214 -7.67 5.54 -1.74
CA PRO A 214 -6.86 5.59 -2.94
C PRO A 214 -6.05 4.30 -3.08
N THR A 215 -6.04 3.73 -4.28
CA THR A 215 -5.43 2.41 -4.56
C THR A 215 -4.05 2.24 -3.91
N PRO A 216 -3.76 1.06 -3.32
CA PRO A 216 -2.47 0.82 -2.67
C PRO A 216 -1.29 0.81 -3.64
N ILE A 217 -1.55 0.77 -4.97
CA ILE A 217 -0.50 0.67 -5.99
C ILE A 217 0.51 1.82 -5.93
N TYR A 218 0.06 3.05 -5.64
CA TYR A 218 0.93 4.22 -5.63
C TYR A 218 1.95 4.16 -4.48
N ALA A 219 1.45 3.90 -3.27
CA ALA A 219 2.30 3.68 -2.10
C ALA A 219 3.16 2.42 -2.25
N SER A 220 2.63 1.36 -2.87
CA SER A 220 3.39 0.13 -3.13
C SER A 220 4.58 0.38 -4.04
N VAL A 221 4.40 1.09 -5.16
CA VAL A 221 5.50 1.42 -6.08
C VAL A 221 6.53 2.33 -5.40
N ARG A 222 6.09 3.25 -4.54
CA ARG A 222 6.99 4.05 -3.72
C ARG A 222 7.82 3.19 -2.75
N THR A 223 7.24 2.14 -2.16
CA THR A 223 7.97 1.15 -1.35
C THR A 223 8.92 0.29 -2.18
N VAL A 224 8.55 -0.13 -3.40
CA VAL A 224 9.46 -0.85 -4.33
C VAL A 224 10.72 -0.01 -4.60
N ALA A 225 10.58 1.31 -4.73
CA ALA A 225 11.72 2.22 -4.87
C ALA A 225 12.63 2.19 -3.62
N GLU A 226 12.06 2.18 -2.42
CA GLU A 226 12.82 2.14 -1.16
C GLU A 226 13.53 0.80 -0.96
N GLU A 227 12.89 -0.32 -1.32
CA GLU A 227 13.53 -1.65 -1.37
C GLU A 227 14.73 -1.68 -2.33
N LEU A 228 14.57 -1.10 -3.53
CA LEU A 228 15.65 -0.98 -4.50
C LEU A 228 16.80 -0.15 -3.95
N LEU A 229 16.51 1.00 -3.34
CA LEU A 229 17.51 1.88 -2.74
C LEU A 229 18.24 1.18 -1.59
N LEU A 230 17.53 0.47 -0.71
CA LEU A 230 18.12 -0.31 0.38
C LEU A 230 19.02 -1.44 -0.16
N THR A 231 18.58 -2.13 -1.21
CA THR A 231 19.36 -3.18 -1.89
C THR A 231 20.69 -2.62 -2.41
N LEU A 232 20.65 -1.51 -3.14
CA LEU A 232 21.85 -0.85 -3.65
C LEU A 232 22.75 -0.33 -2.51
N ARG A 233 22.17 0.29 -1.48
CA ARG A 233 22.90 0.74 -0.28
C ARG A 233 23.67 -0.40 0.38
N ARG A 234 23.03 -1.55 0.57
CA ARG A 234 23.65 -2.74 1.19
C ARG A 234 24.74 -3.38 0.34
N SER A 235 24.72 -3.17 -0.98
CA SER A 235 25.83 -3.54 -1.87
C SER A 235 27.04 -2.59 -1.80
N GLY A 236 27.01 -1.57 -0.94
CA GLY A 236 28.08 -0.58 -0.77
C GLY A 236 28.00 0.60 -1.74
N ARG A 237 26.91 0.74 -2.50
CA ARG A 237 26.71 1.85 -3.44
C ARG A 237 26.14 3.08 -2.73
N ALA A 238 26.59 4.26 -3.13
CA ALA A 238 26.01 5.50 -2.68
C ALA A 238 24.59 5.67 -3.26
N VAL A 239 23.60 5.84 -2.40
CA VAL A 239 22.22 6.10 -2.79
C VAL A 239 21.74 7.40 -2.13
N PRO A 240 20.83 8.15 -2.78
CA PRO A 240 20.19 9.29 -2.14
C PRO A 240 19.46 8.88 -0.85
N ASN A 241 19.54 9.71 0.18
CA ASN A 241 18.75 9.49 1.38
C ASN A 241 17.34 10.05 1.17
N SER A 242 16.33 9.21 1.41
CA SER A 242 14.97 9.67 1.65
C SER A 242 14.95 10.31 3.04
N PRO A 243 14.59 11.59 3.18
CA PRO A 243 14.44 12.17 4.51
C PRO A 243 13.37 11.40 5.27
N PRO A 244 13.54 11.18 6.59
CA PRO A 244 12.49 10.57 7.40
C PRO A 244 11.26 11.48 7.31
N VAL A 245 10.23 11.03 6.62
CA VAL A 245 8.91 11.64 6.74
C VAL A 245 8.46 11.31 8.16
N ASN A 246 8.06 12.34 8.93
CA ASN A 246 7.46 12.10 10.23
C ASN A 246 6.36 11.05 10.05
N PRO A 247 6.41 9.90 10.74
CA PRO A 247 5.34 8.94 10.63
C PRO A 247 4.05 9.69 10.92
N LEU A 248 3.06 9.54 10.03
CA LEU A 248 1.73 10.06 10.28
C LEU A 248 1.32 9.56 11.68
N LYS A 249 1.06 10.49 12.61
CA LYS A 249 0.71 10.14 14.00
C LYS A 249 -0.49 9.19 13.95
N GLY A 250 -0.33 7.97 14.50
CA GLY A 250 -1.37 6.93 14.45
C GLY A 250 -1.26 5.97 13.26
N MET A 251 -0.11 5.89 12.58
CA MET A 251 0.20 4.72 11.75
C MET A 251 0.27 3.48 12.63
N ILE A 252 -0.62 2.52 12.36
CA ILE A 252 -0.39 1.13 12.73
C ILE A 252 0.34 0.58 11.51
N ASP A 253 1.56 0.06 11.66
CA ASP A 253 2.07 -0.80 10.61
C ASP A 253 1.16 -2.04 10.63
N SER A 254 0.12 -2.06 9.79
CA SER A 254 -0.93 -3.08 9.74
C SER A 254 -0.40 -4.52 9.52
N PHE A 255 0.92 -4.68 9.50
CA PHE A 255 1.72 -5.74 8.92
C PHE A 255 2.75 -6.31 9.90
N THR A 256 3.21 -5.53 10.89
CA THR A 256 3.83 -6.13 12.09
C THR A 256 2.81 -6.99 12.83
N ALA A 257 1.50 -6.80 12.64
CA ALA A 257 0.50 -7.71 13.20
C ALA A 257 0.49 -9.11 12.55
N ALA A 258 0.83 -9.24 11.26
CA ALA A 258 0.74 -10.50 10.51
C ALA A 258 2.02 -11.35 10.56
N ASP A 259 3.18 -10.71 10.59
CA ASP A 259 4.49 -11.40 10.66
C ASP A 259 5.02 -11.55 12.11
N TYR A 260 4.31 -11.02 13.12
CA TYR A 260 4.65 -11.22 14.52
C TYR A 260 4.18 -12.60 14.96
N THR A 261 5.14 -13.52 15.11
CA THR A 261 4.93 -14.83 15.77
C THR A 261 4.80 -14.71 17.29
N GLY A 262 4.90 -13.50 17.85
CA GLY A 262 4.53 -13.22 19.23
C GLY A 262 3.02 -13.06 19.38
N LYS A 263 2.54 -12.85 20.61
CA LYS A 263 1.11 -12.64 20.84
C LYS A 263 0.69 -11.33 20.13
N PRO A 264 -0.29 -11.35 19.21
CA PRO A 264 -0.80 -10.12 18.64
C PRO A 264 -1.30 -9.20 19.76
N LEU A 265 -1.27 -7.88 19.53
CA LEU A 265 -1.87 -6.94 20.47
C LEU A 265 -3.38 -7.19 20.50
N VAL A 266 -3.82 -7.98 21.48
CA VAL A 266 -5.23 -8.27 21.73
C VAL A 266 -5.75 -7.18 22.65
N LEU A 267 -6.87 -6.56 22.27
CA LEU A 267 -7.50 -5.58 23.14
C LEU A 267 -7.90 -6.26 24.45
N ASP A 268 -7.37 -5.78 25.57
CA ASP A 268 -7.76 -6.30 26.88
C ASP A 268 -9.10 -5.68 27.29
N LYS A 269 -10.17 -6.37 26.91
CA LYS A 269 -11.56 -6.02 27.22
C LYS A 269 -11.91 -6.11 28.70
N SER A 270 -11.04 -6.71 29.53
CA SER A 270 -11.28 -6.89 30.97
C SER A 270 -10.85 -5.70 31.83
N ARG A 271 -10.16 -4.71 31.23
CA ARG A 271 -9.68 -3.52 31.92
C ARG A 271 -10.83 -2.69 32.49
N ASP A 272 -10.60 -2.13 33.68
CA ASP A 272 -11.56 -1.26 34.38
C ASP A 272 -11.94 0.02 33.60
N ASP A 273 -11.11 0.42 32.64
CA ASP A 273 -11.36 1.60 31.81
C ASP A 273 -12.12 1.28 30.50
N VAL A 274 -12.55 0.03 30.31
CA VAL A 274 -13.33 -0.41 29.16
C VAL A 274 -14.82 -0.48 29.51
N SER A 275 -15.65 0.19 28.70
CA SER A 275 -17.11 0.13 28.81
C SER A 275 -17.67 -0.81 27.76
N HIS A 276 -18.68 -1.59 28.11
CA HIS A 276 -19.31 -2.58 27.23
C HIS A 276 -20.79 -2.27 27.05
N VAL A 277 -21.28 -2.46 25.83
CA VAL A 277 -22.69 -2.32 25.47
C VAL A 277 -23.08 -3.46 24.55
N SER A 278 -24.25 -4.05 24.78
CA SER A 278 -24.82 -5.06 23.91
C SER A 278 -26.14 -4.58 23.31
N PHE A 279 -26.35 -4.82 22.01
CA PHE A 279 -27.58 -4.45 21.33
C PHE A 279 -27.92 -5.37 20.16
N LYS A 280 -29.17 -5.27 19.67
CA LYS A 280 -29.67 -5.99 18.50
C LYS A 280 -30.40 -5.04 17.58
N PHE A 281 -30.32 -5.30 16.28
CA PHE A 281 -31.19 -4.64 15.32
C PHE A 281 -32.51 -5.40 15.23
N GLU A 282 -33.64 -4.70 15.19
CA GLU A 282 -34.96 -5.33 14.96
C GLU A 282 -34.99 -6.13 13.66
N THR A 283 -34.24 -5.66 12.66
CA THR A 283 -34.11 -6.27 11.35
C THR A 283 -33.08 -7.40 11.27
N LEU A 284 -32.35 -7.64 12.36
CA LEU A 284 -31.39 -8.74 12.49
C LEU A 284 -31.41 -9.28 13.94
N PRO A 285 -32.53 -9.88 14.39
CA PRO A 285 -32.72 -10.24 15.80
C PRO A 285 -31.91 -11.47 16.23
N SER A 286 -31.39 -12.23 15.26
CA SER A 286 -30.59 -13.45 15.43
C SER A 286 -29.11 -13.20 15.70
N VAL A 287 -28.67 -11.93 15.71
CA VAL A 287 -27.29 -11.52 15.95
C VAL A 287 -27.27 -10.48 17.06
N THR A 288 -26.51 -10.76 18.12
CA THR A 288 -26.19 -9.81 19.19
C THR A 288 -24.90 -9.09 18.85
N PHE A 289 -24.91 -7.76 18.89
CA PHE A 289 -23.72 -6.94 18.76
C PHE A 289 -23.22 -6.52 20.14
N GLU A 290 -21.93 -6.73 20.39
CA GLU A 290 -21.21 -6.27 21.56
C GLU A 290 -20.21 -5.20 21.11
N ILE A 291 -20.30 -4.00 21.70
CA ILE A 291 -19.36 -2.92 21.44
C ILE A 291 -18.65 -2.54 22.74
N ALA A 292 -17.33 -2.50 22.67
CA ALA A 292 -16.44 -2.13 23.77
C ALA A 292 -15.75 -0.80 23.45
N ARG A 293 -15.72 0.14 24.40
CA ARG A 293 -14.98 1.40 24.29
C ARG A 293 -13.85 1.46 25.30
N VAL A 294 -12.64 1.74 24.85
CA VAL A 294 -11.45 1.90 25.71
C VAL A 294 -11.28 3.38 26.06
N ARG A 295 -11.13 3.72 27.35
CA ARG A 295 -10.89 5.12 27.74
C ARG A 295 -9.43 5.51 27.61
N LEU A 296 -8.50 4.64 27.98
CA LEU A 296 -7.06 4.89 27.95
C LEU A 296 -6.39 4.06 26.84
N PRO A 297 -5.33 4.58 26.19
CA PRO A 297 -4.67 3.86 25.13
C PRO A 297 -4.06 2.53 25.63
N GLN A 298 -3.96 1.54 24.74
CA GLN A 298 -3.26 0.28 24.99
C GLN A 298 -2.09 0.13 24.04
N SER A 299 -0.93 -0.19 24.58
CA SER A 299 0.23 -0.63 23.80
C SER A 299 0.93 -1.78 24.54
N GLU A 300 1.71 -2.57 23.80
CA GLU A 300 2.54 -3.63 24.37
C GLU A 300 4.00 -3.45 23.99
N LEU A 301 4.88 -3.80 24.93
CA LEU A 301 6.31 -3.67 24.74
C LEU A 301 6.78 -4.69 23.69
N GLY A 302 7.32 -4.21 22.56
CA GLY A 302 7.72 -5.05 21.43
C GLY A 302 6.69 -5.14 20.30
N PHE A 303 5.52 -4.50 20.44
CA PHE A 303 4.54 -4.34 19.37
C PHE A 303 4.60 -2.91 18.80
N ASP A 304 4.79 -2.78 17.48
CA ASP A 304 4.78 -1.48 16.80
C ASP A 304 3.33 -1.10 16.45
N GLY A 305 2.63 -0.52 17.43
CA GLY A 305 1.22 -0.10 17.30
C GLY A 305 0.54 0.10 18.67
N SER A 306 -0.66 0.70 18.66
CA SER A 306 -1.45 0.91 19.88
C SER A 306 -2.94 1.08 19.58
N PHE A 307 -3.81 0.61 20.47
CA PHE A 307 -5.20 1.05 20.51
C PHE A 307 -5.24 2.46 21.12
N PRO A 308 -5.67 3.50 20.39
CA PRO A 308 -5.70 4.86 20.91
C PRO A 308 -6.82 5.07 21.94
N THR A 309 -6.74 6.17 22.68
CA THR A 309 -7.82 6.69 23.53
C THR A 309 -9.13 6.73 22.74
N GLY A 310 -10.21 6.18 23.31
CA GLY A 310 -11.52 6.18 22.69
C GLY A 310 -11.74 5.09 21.63
N TRP A 311 -10.81 4.15 21.46
CA TRP A 311 -10.98 3.02 20.55
C TRP A 311 -12.29 2.26 20.82
N LEU A 312 -12.97 1.90 19.74
CA LEU A 312 -14.17 1.08 19.74
C LEU A 312 -13.86 -0.27 19.10
N ASP A 313 -14.27 -1.35 19.75
CA ASP A 313 -14.26 -2.70 19.21
C ASP A 313 -15.68 -3.23 19.15
N LEU A 314 -16.12 -3.67 17.97
CA LEU A 314 -17.47 -4.15 17.72
C LEU A 314 -17.42 -5.60 17.23
N VAL A 315 -18.18 -6.47 17.88
CA VAL A 315 -18.32 -7.89 17.56
C VAL A 315 -19.79 -8.22 17.39
N GLY A 316 -20.15 -8.85 16.28
CA GLY A 316 -21.48 -9.42 16.05
C GLY A 316 -21.43 -10.93 16.21
N VAL A 317 -22.26 -11.48 17.09
CA VAL A 317 -22.31 -12.90 17.42
C VAL A 317 -23.69 -13.46 17.08
N ARG A 318 -23.74 -14.54 16.31
CA ARG A 318 -24.99 -15.24 15.98
C ARG A 318 -25.46 -16.02 17.20
N ASP A 319 -26.66 -15.72 17.70
CA ASP A 319 -27.12 -16.26 18.99
C ASP A 319 -27.26 -17.79 18.99
N ALA A 320 -27.64 -18.37 17.85
CA ALA A 320 -27.93 -19.79 17.75
C ALA A 320 -26.67 -20.66 17.82
N SER A 321 -25.54 -20.17 17.30
CA SER A 321 -24.29 -20.92 17.21
C SER A 321 -23.17 -20.37 18.08
N GLY A 322 -23.24 -19.10 18.47
CA GLY A 322 -22.14 -18.37 19.08
C GLY A 322 -21.07 -17.93 18.07
N ASP A 323 -21.31 -18.10 16.77
CA ASP A 323 -20.32 -17.73 15.75
C ASP A 323 -20.17 -16.22 15.66
N ILE A 324 -18.92 -15.75 15.58
CA ILE A 324 -18.61 -14.36 15.24
C ILE A 324 -18.91 -14.17 13.76
N VAL A 325 -19.94 -13.37 13.46
CA VAL A 325 -20.38 -13.02 12.10
C VAL A 325 -19.94 -11.63 11.68
N HIS A 326 -19.41 -10.84 12.62
CA HIS A 326 -18.84 -9.52 12.37
C HIS A 326 -17.76 -9.22 13.42
N GLN A 327 -16.63 -8.65 13.00
CA GLN A 327 -15.65 -8.11 13.92
C GLN A 327 -14.95 -6.91 13.29
N SER A 328 -14.92 -5.79 14.00
CA SER A 328 -14.29 -4.56 13.51
C SER A 328 -13.84 -3.68 14.66
N GLY A 329 -12.71 -2.99 14.50
CA GLY A 329 -12.26 -1.95 15.43
C GLY A 329 -12.07 -0.61 14.73
N MET A 330 -12.29 0.49 15.45
CA MET A 330 -12.16 1.84 14.93
C MET A 330 -11.75 2.83 16.01
N ALA A 331 -11.11 3.93 15.60
CA ALA A 331 -10.93 5.07 16.48
C ALA A 331 -12.29 5.72 16.77
N GLY A 332 -12.66 5.78 18.05
CA GLY A 332 -13.85 6.49 18.50
C GLY A 332 -13.53 7.90 19.02
N PRO A 333 -14.58 8.70 19.31
CA PRO A 333 -14.44 10.05 19.81
C PRO A 333 -13.83 10.08 21.22
N THR A 334 -13.10 11.16 21.46
CA THR A 334 -12.59 11.56 22.76
C THR A 334 -13.38 12.76 23.27
N GLU A 335 -13.16 13.17 24.53
CA GLU A 335 -13.85 14.32 25.13
C GLU A 335 -13.63 15.63 24.37
N GLY A 336 -12.48 15.75 23.69
CA GLY A 336 -12.14 16.91 22.84
C GLY A 336 -12.55 16.76 21.37
N SER A 337 -13.19 15.65 20.99
CA SER A 337 -13.62 15.45 19.61
C SER A 337 -14.76 16.41 19.26
N THR A 338 -14.57 17.15 18.18
CA THR A 338 -15.61 17.98 17.56
C THR A 338 -16.08 17.33 16.27
N PRO A 339 -17.33 17.54 15.84
CA PRO A 339 -17.76 17.14 14.51
C PRO A 339 -16.85 17.83 13.47
N PRO A 340 -16.25 17.09 12.53
CA PRO A 340 -15.64 17.69 11.35
C PRO A 340 -16.56 18.72 10.66
N ASN A 341 -16.01 19.83 10.18
CA ASN A 341 -16.79 21.02 9.77
C ASN A 341 -17.93 20.78 8.74
N ALA A 342 -17.92 19.70 7.97
CA ALA A 342 -18.93 19.39 6.95
C ALA A 342 -20.06 18.44 7.42
N LEU A 343 -20.05 18.01 8.68
CA LEU A 343 -20.82 16.85 9.15
C LEU A 343 -22.08 16.99 9.88
N ALA A 344 -22.21 18.11 10.56
CA ALA A 344 -23.04 18.20 11.73
C ALA A 344 -24.49 18.04 11.28
N THR A 345 -24.90 16.80 11.08
CA THR A 345 -26.22 16.41 10.66
C THR A 345 -27.00 16.48 11.94
N GLY A 346 -27.86 17.47 12.09
CA GLY A 346 -28.71 17.57 13.26
C GLY A 346 -29.65 16.36 13.45
N THR A 347 -29.67 15.39 12.53
CA THR A 347 -30.54 14.22 12.59
C THR A 347 -29.88 12.94 12.06
N ILE A 348 -30.08 11.85 12.81
CA ILE A 348 -29.71 10.48 12.45
C ILE A 348 -30.74 9.96 11.41
N PRO A 349 -30.32 9.36 10.28
CA PRO A 349 -31.27 8.91 9.25
C PRO A 349 -32.22 7.81 9.74
N THR A 350 -33.52 8.01 9.66
CA THR A 350 -34.54 7.00 10.06
C THR A 350 -35.07 6.17 8.90
N ALA A 351 -34.69 6.49 7.66
CA ALA A 351 -35.17 5.81 6.45
C ALA A 351 -34.79 4.32 6.37
N ALA A 352 -33.78 3.89 7.14
CA ALA A 352 -33.35 2.49 7.22
C ALA A 352 -34.08 1.66 8.29
N GLY A 353 -34.91 2.28 9.12
CA GLY A 353 -35.49 1.70 10.34
C GLY A 353 -35.09 2.47 11.60
N PRO A 354 -35.60 2.07 12.77
CA PRO A 354 -35.27 2.74 14.03
C PRO A 354 -33.78 2.53 14.36
N PRO A 355 -33.03 3.59 14.71
CA PRO A 355 -31.67 3.45 15.20
C PRO A 355 -31.67 2.80 16.57
N VAL A 356 -30.64 1.99 16.84
CA VAL A 356 -30.36 1.51 18.19
C VAL A 356 -29.45 2.53 18.86
N THR A 357 -29.92 3.19 19.92
CA THR A 357 -29.12 4.16 20.68
C THR A 357 -28.53 3.55 21.94
N PHE A 358 -27.35 4.02 22.32
CA PHE A 358 -26.64 3.55 23.51
C PHE A 358 -25.63 4.59 24.02
N THR A 359 -25.15 4.40 25.25
CA THR A 359 -24.11 5.22 25.88
C THR A 359 -23.05 4.33 26.48
N PHE A 360 -21.84 4.84 26.65
CA PHE A 360 -20.77 4.15 27.39
C PHE A 360 -20.62 4.79 28.77
N ASP A 361 -20.55 3.98 29.82
CA ASP A 361 -20.37 4.45 31.20
C ASP A 361 -19.03 5.21 31.37
N ASN A 362 -18.04 4.88 30.55
CA ASN A 362 -16.74 5.57 30.51
C ASN A 362 -16.72 6.81 29.59
N PHE A 363 -17.85 7.17 29.00
CA PHE A 363 -18.03 8.35 28.14
C PHE A 363 -19.49 8.87 28.12
N PRO A 364 -20.06 9.20 29.30
CA PRO A 364 -21.49 9.50 29.45
C PRO A 364 -21.93 10.81 28.76
N GLN A 365 -20.99 11.66 28.37
CA GLN A 365 -21.26 12.91 27.64
C GLN A 365 -21.62 12.70 26.16
N ALA A 366 -21.48 11.48 25.65
CA ALA A 366 -21.79 11.13 24.26
C ALA A 366 -22.90 10.07 24.18
N GLU A 367 -23.83 10.28 23.25
CA GLU A 367 -24.83 9.28 22.85
C GLU A 367 -24.42 8.69 21.51
N PHE A 368 -24.50 7.37 21.36
CA PHE A 368 -24.15 6.65 20.15
C PHE A 368 -25.40 6.06 19.52
N ALA A 369 -25.39 5.89 18.20
CA ALA A 369 -26.46 5.25 17.48
C ALA A 369 -25.94 4.33 16.38
N ALA A 370 -26.60 3.20 16.18
CA ALA A 370 -26.33 2.26 15.09
C ALA A 370 -27.57 2.10 14.21
N ILE A 371 -27.40 2.12 12.89
CA ILE A 371 -28.47 1.93 11.90
C ILE A 371 -28.10 0.82 10.94
N ARG A 372 -29.01 -0.12 10.68
CA ARG A 372 -28.84 -1.18 9.67
C ARG A 372 -29.75 -0.97 8.46
N TRP A 373 -29.17 -0.74 7.30
CA TRP A 373 -29.85 -0.54 6.03
C TRP A 373 -30.35 -1.86 5.43
N GLN A 374 -31.65 -1.95 5.14
CA GLN A 374 -32.23 -3.17 4.54
C GLN A 374 -32.08 -3.26 3.03
N GLN A 375 -31.90 -2.12 2.36
CA GLN A 375 -31.86 -2.04 0.91
C GLN A 375 -30.47 -1.64 0.44
N LYS A 376 -30.07 -2.21 -0.69
CA LYS A 376 -28.92 -1.73 -1.44
C LYS A 376 -29.14 -0.26 -1.79
N ARG A 377 -28.16 0.57 -1.50
CA ARG A 377 -28.15 1.98 -1.84
C ARG A 377 -27.04 2.26 -2.81
N GLU A 378 -27.36 3.08 -3.79
CA GLU A 378 -26.36 3.55 -4.73
C GLU A 378 -26.39 5.06 -4.73
N THR A 379 -25.23 5.65 -4.50
CA THR A 379 -25.06 7.10 -4.49
C THR A 379 -24.16 7.46 -5.65
N MET A 380 -24.61 8.38 -6.50
CA MET A 380 -23.74 8.95 -7.54
C MET A 380 -22.95 10.10 -6.91
N SER A 381 -21.63 9.96 -6.86
CA SER A 381 -20.71 11.00 -6.39
C SER A 381 -19.94 11.59 -7.59
N PRO A 382 -19.27 12.74 -7.42
CA PRO A 382 -18.35 13.29 -8.43
C PRO A 382 -17.22 12.32 -8.84
N TRP A 383 -16.97 11.27 -8.06
CA TRP A 383 -15.87 10.31 -8.23
C TRP A 383 -16.33 8.92 -8.68
N GLY A 384 -17.65 8.73 -8.88
CA GLY A 384 -18.22 7.48 -9.37
C GLY A 384 -19.43 7.01 -8.59
N ARG A 385 -19.89 5.79 -8.92
CA ARG A 385 -21.03 5.11 -8.30
C ARG A 385 -20.57 4.42 -7.02
N GLU A 386 -20.99 4.94 -5.87
CA GLU A 386 -20.87 4.27 -4.57
C GLU A 386 -22.00 3.26 -4.45
N VAL A 387 -21.69 2.04 -4.00
CA VAL A 387 -22.67 0.98 -3.79
C VAL A 387 -22.55 0.48 -2.34
N ARG A 388 -23.62 0.64 -1.57
CA ARG A 388 -23.78 0.03 -0.24
C ARG A 388 -24.77 -1.12 -0.37
N GLU A 389 -24.33 -2.33 -0.05
CA GLU A 389 -25.20 -3.50 -0.15
C GLU A 389 -26.24 -3.54 0.99
N ALA A 390 -27.30 -4.32 0.78
CA ALA A 390 -28.27 -4.58 1.83
C ALA A 390 -27.58 -5.23 3.05
N GLY A 391 -27.93 -4.76 4.25
CA GLY A 391 -27.30 -5.18 5.50
C GLY A 391 -26.20 -4.24 6.00
N TRP A 392 -25.84 -3.19 5.25
CA TRP A 392 -24.89 -2.16 5.69
C TRP A 392 -25.27 -1.55 7.03
N ILE A 393 -24.30 -1.32 7.93
CA ILE A 393 -24.49 -0.71 9.24
C ILE A 393 -23.70 0.60 9.31
N ASP A 394 -24.35 1.69 9.72
CA ASP A 394 -23.71 2.98 10.02
C ASP A 394 -23.74 3.25 11.54
N LEU A 395 -22.64 3.78 12.07
CA LEU A 395 -22.50 4.23 13.46
C LEU A 395 -22.41 5.75 13.52
N TYR A 396 -23.09 6.33 14.50
CA TYR A 396 -23.16 7.76 14.75
C TYR A 396 -22.82 8.07 16.20
N VAL A 397 -22.38 9.30 16.46
CA VAL A 397 -22.26 9.87 17.80
C VAL A 397 -22.88 11.25 17.85
N THR A 398 -23.52 11.54 18.98
CA THR A 398 -23.96 12.84 19.43
C THR A 398 -23.12 13.24 20.62
N LEU A 399 -22.30 14.28 20.48
CA LEU A 399 -21.45 14.82 21.53
C LEU A 399 -21.48 16.35 21.46
N ASN A 400 -21.61 17.01 22.61
CA ASN A 400 -21.74 18.47 22.70
C ASN A 400 -22.87 19.02 21.80
N SER A 401 -24.02 18.33 21.78
CA SER A 401 -25.20 18.69 20.98
C SER A 401 -25.02 18.66 19.46
N ALA A 402 -23.93 18.07 18.97
CA ALA A 402 -23.70 17.87 17.56
C ALA A 402 -23.62 16.39 17.24
N THR A 403 -24.26 15.99 16.14
CA THR A 403 -24.35 14.59 15.72
C THR A 403 -23.64 14.38 14.40
N TRP A 404 -22.85 13.32 14.30
CA TRP A 404 -22.13 12.97 13.08
C TRP A 404 -21.96 11.47 12.91
N GLN A 405 -21.75 11.04 11.66
CA GLN A 405 -21.42 9.67 11.34
C GLN A 405 -19.97 9.38 11.72
N MET A 406 -19.73 8.30 12.45
CA MET A 406 -18.39 7.85 12.82
C MET A 406 -17.84 6.80 11.86
N ALA A 407 -18.69 5.85 11.49
CA ALA A 407 -18.27 4.68 10.74
C ALA A 407 -19.41 4.06 9.93
N GLY A 408 -19.06 3.20 8.97
CA GLY A 408 -19.97 2.36 8.22
C GLY A 408 -19.28 1.07 7.80
N PHE A 409 -19.99 -0.05 7.83
CA PHE A 409 -19.44 -1.36 7.45
C PHE A 409 -20.52 -2.27 6.88
N LEU A 410 -20.11 -3.25 6.09
CA LEU A 410 -21.01 -4.29 5.62
C LEU A 410 -21.43 -5.16 6.81
N GLY A 411 -22.72 -5.16 7.15
CA GLY A 411 -23.22 -5.99 8.24
C GLY A 411 -23.50 -7.42 7.80
N PRO A 412 -23.67 -8.35 8.76
CA PRO A 412 -24.02 -9.74 8.48
C PRO A 412 -25.34 -9.83 7.70
N THR A 413 -25.40 -10.81 6.80
CA THR A 413 -26.65 -11.21 6.16
C THR A 413 -27.60 -11.82 7.19
N ALA A 414 -28.90 -11.61 6.99
CA ALA A 414 -29.96 -12.11 7.87
C ALA A 414 -29.91 -13.63 8.06
#